data_AF-A0A6B9PRT0-F1
#
_entry.id   AF-A0A6B9PRT0-F1
#
_cell.length_a   1.000
_cell.length_b   1.000
_cell.length_c   1.000
_cell.angle_alpha   90.00
_cell.angle_beta   90.00
_cell.angle_gamma   90.00
#
_symmetry.space_group_name_H-M   'P 1'
#
loop_
_entity.id
_entity.type
_entity.pdbx_description
1 polymer ?
#
loop_
_entity_poly.entity_id
_entity_poly.type
_entity_poly.pdbx_seq_one_letter_code
_entity_poly.pdbx_strand_id
1 'polypeptide(L)'
;MKSNKFIFSCLETQILKNQNTQNLAHFSASFQLGFLPPHQGLTIANALRRTLLLQIMQYSIAGVFIENIKHEYSSLKGIQETVMDLLINLKKLIFSSTKLHTKTQFVFLFIKGPKIVRAKHIPLPSFLFCINPEQYIATLDVNATLKMTLLINNFENHSCIETTSNFYNKVYNQFVQTQNKQSIHKIQNTNLLLLNTKISPILNINYTIKKNLFNQEIILLNICTNGSIHPSYLLHQSIKNLILCLIPYYNVKNCIQIYKWPNKKKKKTILLNKQFVQKLLCIDLSNFNISLRTYQTLKKFKIFTFGDLYKFSLKSSKKFKESYSFEYQELQKFLFKLKLYIQNL
;
A
#
# COMPACT_ATOMS: atom_id res chain seq x y z
N MET A 1 37.52 0.88 -15.39
CA MET A 1 37.39 0.99 -13.92
C MET A 1 35.96 0.62 -13.54
N LYS A 2 35.78 -0.58 -12.98
CA LYS A 2 34.47 -1.18 -12.70
C LYS A 2 33.98 -0.79 -11.29
N SER A 3 32.72 -0.36 -11.25
CA SER A 3 31.79 -0.27 -10.13
C SER A 3 32.13 0.64 -8.94
N ASN A 4 31.69 1.90 -9.02
CA ASN A 4 31.16 2.60 -7.86
C ASN A 4 29.89 1.87 -7.39
N LYS A 5 30.06 0.75 -6.68
CA LYS A 5 28.99 0.11 -5.91
C LYS A 5 28.63 1.09 -4.81
N PHE A 6 27.53 1.82 -4.95
CA PHE A 6 26.92 2.51 -3.81
C PHE A 6 26.57 1.44 -2.76
N ILE A 7 27.19 1.52 -1.58
CA ILE A 7 27.29 0.42 -0.62
C ILE A 7 26.10 0.49 0.35
N PHE A 8 24.93 0.12 -0.15
CA PHE A 8 23.89 -0.40 0.72
C PHE A 8 24.07 -1.91 0.78
N SER A 9 24.43 -2.43 1.96
CA SER A 9 24.54 -3.87 2.20
C SER A 9 23.86 -4.22 3.52
N CYS A 10 22.98 -5.22 3.48
CA CYS A 10 22.52 -5.88 4.69
C CYS A 10 23.66 -6.81 5.14
N LEU A 11 24.15 -6.62 6.36
CA LEU A 11 25.20 -7.46 6.93
C LEU A 11 24.57 -8.74 7.48
N GLU A 12 23.59 -8.60 8.36
CA GLU A 12 22.93 -9.73 9.01
C GLU A 12 21.43 -9.46 9.16
N THR A 13 20.64 -10.53 9.08
CA THR A 13 19.23 -10.55 9.46
C THR A 13 19.00 -11.73 10.40
N GLN A 14 18.42 -11.47 11.56
CA GLN A 14 18.17 -12.48 12.58
C GLN A 14 16.72 -12.37 13.06
N ILE A 15 16.07 -13.53 13.19
CA ILE A 15 14.76 -13.66 13.81
C ILE A 15 15.00 -14.20 15.22
N LEU A 16 14.94 -13.33 16.21
CA LEU A 16 15.11 -13.71 17.61
C LEU A 16 13.77 -14.24 18.12
N LYS A 17 13.75 -15.53 18.50
CA LYS A 17 12.66 -16.11 19.28
C LYS A 17 13.10 -16.10 20.74
N ASN A 18 12.53 -15.20 21.55
CA ASN A 18 12.81 -15.21 22.98
C ASN A 18 12.26 -16.49 23.60
N GLN A 19 13.13 -17.30 24.21
CA GLN A 19 12.74 -18.54 24.91
C GLN A 19 11.93 -18.25 26.19
N ASN A 20 12.05 -17.05 26.77
CA ASN A 20 11.46 -16.71 28.08
C ASN A 20 10.21 -15.80 28.02
N THR A 21 9.92 -15.17 26.88
CA THR A 21 8.77 -14.25 26.74
C THR A 21 7.91 -14.67 25.56
N GLN A 22 6.79 -15.33 25.85
CA GLN A 22 5.60 -15.52 25.01
C GLN A 22 5.80 -15.22 23.50
N ASN A 23 6.31 -16.19 22.72
CA ASN A 23 6.13 -16.32 21.26
C ASN A 23 6.17 -15.05 20.39
N LEU A 24 6.93 -14.02 20.76
CA LEU A 24 7.10 -12.81 19.97
C LEU A 24 8.41 -12.94 19.18
N ALA A 25 8.28 -13.10 17.87
CA ALA A 25 9.43 -13.11 16.97
C ALA A 25 9.89 -11.66 16.76
N HIS A 26 11.04 -11.30 17.32
CA HIS A 26 11.67 -10.01 17.05
C HIS A 26 12.51 -10.12 15.78
N PHE A 27 12.31 -9.20 14.83
CA PHE A 27 13.18 -9.09 13.67
C PHE A 27 14.29 -8.09 13.96
N SER A 28 15.53 -8.55 13.86
CA SER A 28 16.70 -7.70 13.98
C SER A 28 17.51 -7.75 12.69
N ALA A 29 18.00 -6.60 12.24
CA ALA A 29 18.84 -6.52 11.06
C ALA A 29 19.89 -5.44 11.22
N SER A 30 21.09 -5.73 10.74
CA SER A 30 22.21 -4.80 10.68
C SER A 30 22.48 -4.38 9.23
N PHE A 31 22.50 -3.09 9.01
CA PHE A 31 22.68 -2.48 7.69
C PHE A 31 23.95 -1.65 7.68
N GLN A 32 24.66 -1.69 6.56
CA GLN A 32 25.79 -0.83 6.28
C GLN A 32 25.37 0.18 5.20
N LEU A 33 25.58 1.46 5.49
CA LEU A 33 25.33 2.60 4.59
C LEU A 33 26.63 3.36 4.36
N GLY A 34 27.08 3.45 3.12
CA GLY A 34 28.29 4.21 2.76
C GLY A 34 28.65 4.16 1.28
N PHE A 35 29.74 4.78 0.85
CA PHE A 35 30.62 5.69 1.61
C PHE A 35 30.06 7.11 1.66
N LEU A 36 30.20 7.76 2.81
CA LEU A 36 29.77 9.13 3.04
C LEU A 36 31.00 10.05 3.13
N PRO A 37 30.89 11.31 2.70
CA PRO A 37 31.92 12.31 2.95
C PRO A 37 32.10 12.52 4.46
N PRO A 38 33.29 12.95 4.89
CA PRO A 38 33.58 13.13 6.31
C PRO A 38 32.60 14.11 6.96
N HIS A 39 32.25 13.86 8.22
CA HIS A 39 31.31 14.64 9.04
C HIS A 39 29.84 14.60 8.61
N GLN A 40 29.46 13.82 7.58
CA GLN A 40 28.05 13.67 7.18
C GLN A 40 27.37 12.42 7.77
N GLY A 41 28.15 11.45 8.25
CA GLY A 41 27.64 10.20 8.81
C GLY A 41 26.70 10.43 10.00
N LEU A 42 27.06 11.35 10.91
CA LEU A 42 26.25 11.66 12.08
C LEU A 42 24.92 12.32 11.71
N THR A 43 24.95 13.28 10.79
CA THR A 43 23.76 13.99 10.32
C THR A 43 22.76 13.01 9.68
N ILE A 44 23.24 12.16 8.79
CA ILE A 44 22.42 11.17 8.08
C ILE A 44 21.91 10.10 9.04
N ALA A 45 22.76 9.57 9.93
CA ALA A 45 22.34 8.56 10.90
C ALA A 45 21.26 9.08 11.85
N ASN A 46 21.41 10.31 12.35
CA ASN A 46 20.40 10.94 13.20
C ASN A 46 19.08 11.19 12.46
N ALA A 47 19.16 11.69 11.22
CA ALA A 47 17.97 11.92 10.41
C ALA A 47 17.24 10.60 10.10
N LEU A 48 17.97 9.52 9.78
CA LEU A 48 17.40 8.18 9.59
C LEU A 48 16.79 7.62 10.87
N ARG A 49 17.49 7.69 12.01
CA ARG A 49 16.94 7.23 13.30
C ARG A 49 15.64 7.96 13.64
N ARG A 50 15.59 9.29 13.44
CA ARG A 50 14.39 10.09 13.70
C ARG A 50 13.24 9.69 12.78
N THR A 51 13.48 9.64 11.47
CA THR A 51 12.43 9.29 10.49
C THR A 51 11.92 7.86 10.68
N LEU A 52 12.81 6.92 11.00
CA LEU A 52 12.45 5.55 11.37
C LEU A 52 11.50 5.55 12.56
N LEU A 53 11.83 6.17 13.69
CA LEU A 53 10.96 6.14 14.89
C LEU A 53 9.59 6.81 14.69
N LEU A 54 9.49 7.75 13.75
CA LEU A 54 8.40 8.71 13.66
C LEU A 54 7.38 8.45 12.55
N GLN A 55 7.79 7.93 11.39
CA GLN A 55 6.95 7.91 10.19
C GLN A 55 6.71 6.48 9.69
N ILE A 56 6.19 5.63 10.58
CA ILE A 56 5.80 4.27 10.23
C ILE A 56 4.31 4.08 10.47
N MET A 57 3.69 3.42 9.51
CA MET A 57 2.30 3.00 9.56
C MET A 57 2.20 1.66 10.28
N GLN A 58 1.28 1.55 11.23
CA GLN A 58 0.96 0.28 11.87
C GLN A 58 -0.54 0.12 12.09
N TYR A 59 -1.01 -1.11 11.91
CA TYR A 59 -2.37 -1.49 12.30
C TYR A 59 -2.46 -1.75 13.80
N SER A 60 -3.40 -1.08 14.47
CA SER A 60 -3.73 -1.32 15.87
C SER A 60 -5.23 -1.16 16.11
N ILE A 61 -5.69 -1.63 17.27
CA ILE A 61 -7.09 -1.49 17.66
C ILE A 61 -7.33 -0.06 18.16
N ALA A 62 -8.11 0.73 17.43
CA ALA A 62 -8.49 2.09 17.79
C ALA A 62 -9.47 2.13 18.97
N GLY A 63 -10.35 1.15 19.04
CA GLY A 63 -11.42 1.09 20.03
C GLY A 63 -12.17 -0.23 19.97
N VAL A 64 -12.98 -0.45 20.99
CA VAL A 64 -13.74 -1.68 21.17
C VAL A 64 -15.14 -1.30 21.59
N PHE A 65 -16.13 -1.87 20.92
CA PHE A 65 -17.49 -1.86 21.38
C PHE A 65 -17.78 -3.21 22.05
N ILE A 66 -18.28 -3.21 23.27
CA ILE A 66 -18.62 -4.45 23.98
C ILE A 66 -20.07 -4.33 24.45
N GLU A 67 -20.83 -5.41 24.28
CA GLU A 67 -22.21 -5.45 24.77
C GLU A 67 -22.27 -5.46 26.30
N ASN A 68 -23.29 -4.82 26.86
CA ASN A 68 -23.58 -4.80 28.31
C ASN A 68 -22.52 -4.15 29.20
N ILE A 69 -21.71 -3.22 28.65
CA ILE A 69 -20.76 -2.42 29.41
C ILE A 69 -21.34 -1.04 29.74
N LYS A 70 -21.06 -0.57 30.96
CA LYS A 70 -21.33 0.82 31.36
C LYS A 70 -20.10 1.73 31.22
N HIS A 71 -18.93 1.22 31.60
CA HIS A 71 -17.65 1.93 31.59
C HIS A 71 -16.47 0.94 31.68
N GLU A 72 -15.24 1.43 31.48
CA GLU A 72 -14.00 0.63 31.39
C GLU A 72 -13.64 -0.16 32.65
N TYR A 73 -14.12 0.29 33.81
CA TYR A 73 -13.90 -0.37 35.11
C TYR A 73 -14.95 -1.43 35.47
N SER A 74 -15.92 -1.69 34.59
CA SER A 74 -16.96 -2.69 34.86
C SER A 74 -16.44 -4.12 34.68
N SER A 75 -17.11 -5.07 35.32
CA SER A 75 -16.89 -6.51 35.13
C SER A 75 -18.00 -7.13 34.29
N LEU A 76 -17.64 -8.16 33.51
CA LEU A 76 -18.58 -8.90 32.67
C LEU A 76 -18.96 -10.21 33.37
N LYS A 77 -20.25 -10.54 33.42
CA LYS A 77 -20.71 -11.77 34.08
C LYS A 77 -20.20 -13.01 33.32
N GLY A 78 -19.54 -13.92 34.03
CA GLY A 78 -19.01 -15.18 33.50
C GLY A 78 -17.69 -15.04 32.72
N ILE A 79 -17.04 -13.88 32.79
CA ILE A 79 -15.70 -13.67 32.22
C ILE A 79 -14.77 -13.41 33.39
N GLN A 80 -13.62 -14.08 33.42
CA GLN A 80 -12.69 -13.98 34.54
C GLN A 80 -12.04 -12.60 34.62
N GLU A 81 -11.76 -11.98 33.47
CA GLU A 81 -11.11 -10.67 33.36
C GLU A 81 -12.08 -9.50 33.55
N THR A 82 -11.54 -8.39 34.07
CA THR A 82 -12.23 -7.10 34.00
C THR A 82 -12.17 -6.52 32.59
N VAL A 83 -13.03 -5.53 32.30
CA VAL A 83 -13.01 -4.82 31.01
C VAL A 83 -11.67 -4.13 30.78
N MET A 84 -11.06 -3.57 31.83
CA MET A 84 -9.74 -2.95 31.76
C MET A 84 -8.65 -3.96 31.38
N ASP A 85 -8.66 -5.15 31.99
CA ASP A 85 -7.72 -6.23 31.65
C ASP A 85 -7.88 -6.66 30.19
N LEU A 86 -9.13 -6.73 29.72
CA LEU A 86 -9.47 -7.05 28.33
C LEU A 86 -8.89 -5.99 27.38
N LEU A 87 -9.05 -4.70 27.68
CA LEU A 87 -8.45 -3.60 26.91
C LEU A 87 -6.92 -3.70 26.88
N ILE A 88 -6.28 -3.97 28.02
CA ILE A 88 -4.82 -4.13 28.10
C ILE A 88 -4.35 -5.32 27.26
N ASN A 89 -5.07 -6.45 27.31
CA ASN A 89 -4.73 -7.63 26.52
C ASN A 89 -4.92 -7.41 25.02
N LEU A 90 -5.96 -6.68 24.61
CA LEU A 90 -6.17 -6.29 23.21
C LEU A 90 -5.09 -5.32 22.72
N LYS A 91 -4.61 -4.42 23.58
CA LYS A 91 -3.51 -3.50 23.25
C LYS A 91 -2.19 -4.21 22.96
N LYS A 92 -1.97 -5.40 23.53
CA LYS A 92 -0.77 -6.23 23.26
C LYS A 92 -0.81 -6.90 21.88
N LEU A 93 -1.94 -6.90 21.18
CA LEU A 93 -2.06 -7.50 19.85
C LEU A 93 -1.27 -6.71 18.82
N ILE A 94 -0.40 -7.40 18.10
CA ILE A 94 0.38 -6.83 17.01
C ILE A 94 -0.12 -7.41 15.69
N PHE A 95 -0.51 -6.51 14.79
CA PHE A 95 -0.97 -6.87 13.46
C PHE A 95 0.10 -6.58 12.42
N SER A 96 0.15 -7.42 11.39
CA SER A 96 0.89 -7.20 10.16
C SER A 96 -0.11 -7.19 8.99
N SER A 97 0.21 -6.46 7.94
CA SER A 97 -0.63 -6.38 6.75
C SER A 97 0.18 -6.58 5.48
N THR A 98 -0.44 -7.24 4.51
CA THR A 98 0.12 -7.39 3.16
C THR A 98 -0.14 -6.18 2.28
N LYS A 99 -1.16 -5.36 2.60
CA LYS A 99 -1.61 -4.22 1.80
C LYS A 99 -1.89 -3.01 2.69
N LEU A 100 -1.50 -1.83 2.21
CA LEU A 100 -1.89 -0.57 2.84
C LEU A 100 -3.36 -0.28 2.51
N HIS A 101 -4.20 -0.45 3.52
CA HIS A 101 -5.59 -0.02 3.58
C HIS A 101 -5.72 1.17 4.54
N THR A 102 -6.25 2.28 4.04
CA THR A 102 -6.45 3.52 4.81
C THR A 102 -7.81 3.57 5.52
N LYS A 103 -8.75 2.70 5.14
CA LYS A 103 -10.08 2.65 5.76
C LYS A 103 -10.05 1.84 7.06
N THR A 104 -10.77 2.35 8.06
CA THR A 104 -11.08 1.69 9.31
C THR A 104 -11.76 0.34 9.04
N GLN A 105 -11.39 -0.68 9.81
CA GLN A 105 -11.93 -2.04 9.68
C GLN A 105 -12.70 -2.41 10.93
N PHE A 106 -13.83 -3.06 10.73
CA PHE A 106 -14.71 -3.53 11.79
C PHE A 106 -14.62 -5.05 11.86
N VAL A 107 -14.25 -5.58 13.02
CA VAL A 107 -14.13 -7.02 13.25
C VAL A 107 -15.09 -7.42 14.37
N PHE A 108 -16.06 -8.27 14.05
CA PHE A 108 -17.06 -8.75 15.01
C PHE A 108 -16.57 -10.06 15.64
N LEU A 109 -16.48 -10.08 16.97
CA LEU A 109 -16.13 -11.26 17.74
C LEU A 109 -17.35 -11.76 18.51
N PHE A 110 -17.70 -13.02 18.30
CA PHE A 110 -18.75 -13.70 19.04
C PHE A 110 -18.26 -15.06 19.51
N ILE A 111 -18.13 -15.24 20.83
CA ILE A 111 -17.66 -16.48 21.43
C ILE A 111 -18.55 -16.84 22.61
N LYS A 112 -18.96 -18.11 22.68
CA LYS A 112 -19.65 -18.73 23.82
C LYS A 112 -18.69 -19.64 24.57
N GLY A 113 -18.77 -19.66 25.89
CA GLY A 113 -17.94 -20.48 26.76
C GLY A 113 -18.42 -21.94 26.90
N PRO A 114 -17.70 -22.77 27.71
CA PRO A 114 -16.45 -22.45 28.40
C PRO A 114 -15.25 -22.49 27.44
N LYS A 115 -14.48 -21.40 27.33
CA LYS A 115 -13.36 -21.33 26.37
C LYS A 115 -12.34 -20.26 26.73
N ILE A 116 -11.07 -20.56 26.52
CA ILE A 116 -9.98 -19.57 26.53
C ILE A 116 -9.96 -18.83 25.19
N VAL A 117 -10.22 -17.53 25.22
CA VAL A 117 -10.16 -16.64 24.06
C VAL A 117 -8.72 -16.21 23.84
N ARG A 118 -8.20 -16.51 22.64
CA ARG A 118 -6.88 -16.13 22.16
C ARG A 118 -7.02 -15.33 20.86
N ALA A 119 -5.96 -14.64 20.44
CA ALA A 119 -5.94 -13.83 19.23
C ALA A 119 -6.37 -14.58 17.96
N LYS A 120 -6.04 -15.88 17.85
CA LYS A 120 -6.46 -16.74 16.73
C LYS A 120 -7.97 -16.86 16.56
N HIS A 121 -8.75 -16.62 17.61
CA HIS A 121 -10.21 -16.68 17.53
C HIS A 121 -10.83 -15.38 16.99
N ILE A 122 -10.03 -14.33 16.77
CA ILE A 122 -10.49 -13.09 16.15
C ILE A 122 -10.62 -13.30 14.63
N PRO A 123 -11.81 -13.12 14.04
CA PRO A 123 -12.01 -13.26 12.60
C PRO A 123 -11.43 -12.03 11.87
N LEU A 124 -10.15 -12.10 11.49
CA LEU A 124 -9.46 -11.03 10.79
C LEU A 124 -9.75 -11.07 9.27
N PRO A 125 -9.77 -9.91 8.57
CA PRO A 125 -9.90 -9.87 7.13
C PRO A 125 -8.66 -10.43 6.43
N SER A 126 -8.80 -10.92 5.21
CA SER A 126 -7.76 -11.68 4.47
C SER A 126 -6.43 -10.96 4.26
N PHE A 127 -6.37 -9.63 4.37
CA PHE A 127 -5.14 -8.86 4.20
C PHE A 127 -4.37 -8.63 5.51
N LEU A 128 -5.01 -8.88 6.65
CA LEU A 128 -4.51 -8.54 7.99
C LEU A 128 -4.28 -9.82 8.80
N PHE A 129 -3.09 -9.90 9.40
CA PHE A 129 -2.63 -11.08 10.13
C PHE A 129 -2.20 -10.68 11.55
N CYS A 130 -2.52 -11.49 12.54
CA CYS A 130 -1.95 -11.35 13.88
C CYS A 130 -0.63 -12.11 13.95
N ILE A 131 0.41 -11.46 14.47
CA ILE A 131 1.77 -12.05 14.54
C ILE A 131 1.85 -13.07 15.66
N ASN A 132 1.19 -12.79 16.79
CA ASN A 132 1.11 -13.69 17.93
C ASN A 132 -0.32 -14.27 18.06
N PRO A 133 -0.66 -15.34 17.33
CA PRO A 133 -1.99 -15.94 17.38
C PRO A 133 -2.35 -16.54 18.74
N GLU A 134 -1.35 -16.86 19.57
CA GLU A 134 -1.53 -17.45 20.90
C GLU A 134 -1.62 -16.41 22.02
N GLN A 135 -1.62 -15.11 21.68
CA GLN A 135 -1.83 -14.04 22.65
C GLN A 135 -3.14 -14.24 23.40
N TYR A 136 -3.04 -14.29 24.73
CA TYR A 136 -4.17 -14.41 25.63
C TYR A 136 -5.02 -13.13 25.61
N ILE A 137 -6.35 -13.30 25.60
CA ILE A 137 -7.31 -12.19 25.65
C ILE A 137 -8.17 -12.30 26.90
N ALA A 138 -8.93 -13.39 27.03
CA ALA A 138 -9.88 -13.60 28.11
C ALA A 138 -10.22 -15.08 28.32
N THR A 139 -10.82 -15.41 29.44
CA THR A 139 -11.38 -16.73 29.79
C THR A 139 -12.87 -16.63 30.05
N LEU A 140 -13.62 -17.54 29.43
CA LEU A 140 -15.08 -17.60 29.51
C LEU A 140 -15.53 -18.82 30.30
N ASP A 141 -16.45 -18.62 31.23
CA ASP A 141 -17.15 -19.67 31.98
C ASP A 141 -18.23 -20.36 31.13
N VAL A 142 -18.82 -21.43 31.65
CA VAL A 142 -19.76 -22.31 30.94
C VAL A 142 -20.94 -21.57 30.29
N ASN A 143 -21.51 -20.59 31.00
CA ASN A 143 -22.70 -19.85 30.54
C ASN A 143 -22.37 -18.44 30.03
N ALA A 144 -21.09 -18.14 29.77
CA ALA A 144 -20.65 -16.81 29.39
C ALA A 144 -20.68 -16.61 27.87
N THR A 145 -21.05 -15.40 27.46
CA THR A 145 -21.01 -14.98 26.06
C THR A 145 -20.28 -13.66 25.92
N LEU A 146 -19.23 -13.63 25.11
CA LEU A 146 -18.48 -12.43 24.78
C LEU A 146 -18.90 -11.97 23.38
N LYS A 147 -19.56 -10.82 23.32
CA LYS A 147 -19.85 -10.10 22.08
C LYS A 147 -19.11 -8.77 22.09
N MET A 148 -18.22 -8.59 21.13
CA MET A 148 -17.48 -7.33 20.98
C MET A 148 -17.17 -7.05 19.52
N THR A 149 -17.07 -5.77 19.18
CA THR A 149 -16.64 -5.32 17.86
C THR A 149 -15.36 -4.51 18.02
N LEU A 150 -14.34 -4.91 17.26
CA LEU A 150 -13.03 -4.31 17.26
C LEU A 150 -12.94 -3.32 16.09
N LEU A 151 -12.44 -2.13 16.39
CA LEU A 151 -12.06 -1.13 15.41
C LEU A 151 -10.57 -1.26 15.14
N ILE A 152 -10.18 -1.65 13.93
CA ILE A 152 -8.78 -1.71 13.55
C ILE A 152 -8.49 -0.61 12.53
N ASN A 153 -7.54 0.26 12.88
CA ASN A 153 -7.13 1.37 12.05
C ASN A 153 -5.65 1.29 11.73
N ASN A 154 -5.28 1.92 10.63
CA ASN A 154 -3.89 2.19 10.29
C ASN A 154 -3.50 3.55 10.90
N PHE A 155 -2.55 3.55 11.82
CA PHE A 155 -2.05 4.76 12.48
C PHE A 155 -0.66 5.12 11.96
N GLU A 156 -0.41 6.41 11.78
CA GLU A 156 0.95 6.94 11.71
C GLU A 156 1.34 7.38 13.14
N ASN A 157 2.58 7.14 13.58
CA ASN A 157 3.00 7.45 14.96
C ASN A 157 2.80 8.93 15.37
N HIS A 158 2.69 9.85 14.41
CA HIS A 158 2.41 11.27 14.65
C HIS A 158 0.95 11.64 14.74
N SER A 159 0.06 10.86 14.12
CA SER A 159 -1.35 10.94 14.43
C SER A 159 -1.56 10.18 15.73
N CYS A 160 -1.10 10.79 16.84
CA CYS A 160 -1.89 10.68 18.06
C CYS A 160 -3.33 10.84 17.60
N ILE A 161 -4.19 9.90 17.98
CA ILE A 161 -5.61 10.15 17.96
C ILE A 161 -5.75 11.35 18.90
N GLU A 162 -5.65 12.57 18.37
CA GLU A 162 -6.49 13.63 18.83
C GLU A 162 -7.87 13.03 18.62
N THR A 163 -8.36 12.47 19.72
CA THR A 163 -9.71 12.00 19.99
C THR A 163 -10.64 13.18 19.83
N THR A 164 -10.62 13.78 18.65
CA THR A 164 -11.55 14.79 18.24
C THR A 164 -12.87 14.08 18.17
N SER A 165 -13.89 14.74 18.69
CA SER A 165 -15.30 14.40 18.46
C SER A 165 -15.58 14.03 17.00
N ASN A 166 -14.82 14.59 16.04
CA ASN A 166 -14.87 14.24 14.63
C ASN A 166 -14.47 12.79 14.29
N PHE A 167 -13.44 12.24 14.91
CA PHE A 167 -13.08 10.83 14.72
C PHE A 167 -14.16 9.91 15.32
N TYR A 168 -14.62 10.23 16.53
CA TYR A 168 -15.74 9.54 17.17
C TYR A 168 -17.00 9.56 16.30
N ASN A 169 -17.41 10.74 15.83
CA ASN A 169 -18.60 10.91 15.01
C ASN A 169 -18.46 10.17 13.68
N LYS A 170 -17.28 10.18 13.03
CA LYS A 170 -17.06 9.42 11.79
C LYS A 170 -17.18 7.91 12.02
N VAL A 171 -16.54 7.39 13.07
CA VAL A 171 -16.53 5.96 13.38
C VAL A 171 -17.93 5.50 13.83
N TYR A 172 -18.58 6.25 14.71
CA TYR A 172 -19.94 6.00 15.17
C TYR A 172 -20.95 6.04 14.01
N ASN A 173 -20.88 7.05 13.15
CA ASN A 173 -21.76 7.14 11.98
C ASN A 173 -21.54 5.99 10.99
N GLN A 174 -20.31 5.50 10.83
CA GLN A 174 -20.04 4.30 10.03
C GLN A 174 -20.63 3.03 10.64
N PHE A 175 -20.53 2.86 11.97
CA PHE A 175 -21.18 1.75 12.66
C PHE A 175 -22.70 1.78 12.51
N VAL A 176 -23.34 2.92 12.78
CA VAL A 176 -24.80 3.08 12.70
C VAL A 176 -25.32 2.86 11.28
N GLN A 177 -24.59 3.29 10.25
CA GLN A 177 -24.96 3.05 8.85
C GLN A 177 -24.98 1.55 8.47
N THR A 178 -24.17 0.72 9.13
CA THR A 178 -24.16 -0.73 8.87
C THR A 178 -25.28 -1.52 9.55
N GLN A 179 -25.95 -0.95 10.56
CA GLN A 179 -26.97 -1.66 11.37
C GLN A 179 -28.44 -1.25 11.10
N ASN A 180 -28.72 -0.66 9.94
CA ASN A 180 -30.03 -0.12 9.51
C ASN A 180 -30.33 1.32 9.96
N LYS A 181 -30.84 2.10 9.00
CA LYS A 181 -31.43 3.43 9.17
C LYS A 181 -32.74 3.32 9.95
N GLN A 182 -32.72 3.25 11.27
CA GLN A 182 -33.90 3.56 12.06
C GLN A 182 -33.52 3.99 13.48
N SER A 183 -34.07 5.15 13.87
CA SER A 183 -33.92 5.86 15.15
C SER A 183 -32.56 6.51 15.45
N ILE A 184 -32.44 7.75 14.98
CA ILE A 184 -31.54 8.78 15.52
C ILE A 184 -32.15 9.22 16.87
N HIS A 185 -31.98 8.40 17.91
CA HIS A 185 -32.20 8.86 19.27
C HIS A 185 -30.87 8.83 20.01
N LYS A 186 -30.67 9.85 20.84
CA LYS A 186 -29.48 10.11 21.68
C LYS A 186 -29.19 8.90 22.57
N ILE A 187 -28.54 7.87 22.03
CA ILE A 187 -28.03 6.77 22.83
C ILE A 187 -26.72 7.28 23.43
N GLN A 188 -26.74 7.46 24.74
CA GLN A 188 -25.56 7.85 25.51
C GLN A 188 -24.42 6.86 25.22
N ASN A 189 -23.40 7.37 24.53
CA ASN A 189 -21.94 7.14 24.54
C ASN A 189 -21.26 6.04 25.41
N THR A 190 -21.92 5.04 26.00
CA THR A 190 -21.33 4.23 27.09
C THR A 190 -20.62 2.95 26.65
N ASN A 191 -20.85 2.48 25.43
CA ASN A 191 -20.41 1.12 25.04
C ASN A 191 -19.16 1.10 24.15
N LEU A 192 -18.75 2.26 23.60
CA LEU A 192 -17.54 2.38 22.78
C LEU A 192 -16.38 2.86 23.66
N LEU A 193 -15.40 1.99 23.86
CA LEU A 193 -14.19 2.26 24.62
C LEU A 193 -13.06 2.54 23.65
N LEU A 194 -12.36 3.67 23.77
CA LEU A 194 -11.22 3.97 22.91
C LEU A 194 -9.93 3.52 23.55
N LEU A 195 -9.09 2.88 22.76
CA LEU A 195 -7.75 2.52 23.19
C LEU A 195 -6.77 3.57 22.71
N ASN A 196 -6.05 4.15 23.66
CA ASN A 196 -4.85 4.91 23.35
C ASN A 196 -3.75 3.96 22.87
N THR A 197 -3.68 3.75 21.56
CA THR A 197 -2.71 2.87 20.91
C THR A 197 -1.50 3.64 20.42
N LYS A 198 -0.59 3.96 21.34
CA LYS A 198 0.81 4.20 20.98
C LYS A 198 1.49 2.85 20.80
N ILE A 199 1.59 2.39 19.56
CA ILE A 199 2.32 1.17 19.22
C ILE A 199 3.29 1.50 18.11
N SER A 200 4.59 1.51 18.44
CA SER A 200 5.65 1.61 17.45
C SER A 200 6.06 0.20 17.03
N PRO A 201 6.20 -0.06 15.71
CA PRO A 201 6.67 -1.37 15.26
C PRO A 201 8.16 -1.56 15.53
N ILE A 202 8.89 -0.45 15.72
CA ILE A 202 10.29 -0.45 16.15
C ILE A 202 10.34 -0.57 17.68
N LEU A 203 11.21 -1.46 18.15
CA LEU A 203 11.59 -1.59 19.54
C LEU A 203 12.86 -0.79 19.86
N ASN A 204 13.89 -0.93 19.02
CA ASN A 204 15.16 -0.24 19.22
C ASN A 204 15.89 0.01 17.89
N ILE A 205 16.61 1.13 17.81
CA ILE A 205 17.50 1.49 16.69
C ILE A 205 18.81 2.01 17.26
N ASN A 206 19.89 1.32 16.95
CA ASN A 206 21.24 1.76 17.29
C ASN A 206 22.03 2.02 16.01
N TYR A 207 22.96 2.97 16.04
CA TYR A 207 23.87 3.18 14.94
C TYR A 207 25.29 3.45 15.47
N THR A 208 26.29 3.07 14.68
CA THR A 208 27.71 3.38 14.92
C THR A 208 28.32 3.90 13.63
N ILE A 209 29.25 4.84 13.74
CA ILE A 209 29.92 5.45 12.59
C ILE A 209 31.35 4.94 12.57
N LYS A 210 31.76 4.33 11.46
CA LYS A 210 33.14 3.87 11.23
C LYS A 210 33.77 4.74 10.16
N LYS A 211 35.06 5.06 10.32
CA LYS A 211 35.85 5.75 9.30
C LYS A 211 36.72 4.75 8.56
N ASN A 212 36.81 4.91 7.25
CA ASN A 212 37.70 4.14 6.40
C ASN A 212 39.06 4.82 6.23
N LEU A 213 40.02 4.07 5.67
CA LEU A 213 41.38 4.54 5.36
C LEU A 213 41.39 5.83 4.51
N PHE A 214 40.38 6.04 3.65
CA PHE A 214 40.22 7.23 2.82
C PHE A 214 39.46 8.39 3.52
N ASN A 215 39.36 8.39 4.86
CA ASN A 215 38.58 9.36 5.66
C ASN A 215 37.09 9.44 5.32
N GLN A 216 36.55 8.44 4.61
CA GLN A 216 35.13 8.32 4.33
C GLN A 216 34.41 7.64 5.50
N GLU A 217 33.17 8.06 5.75
CA GLU A 217 32.34 7.55 6.83
C GLU A 217 31.38 6.44 6.36
N ILE A 218 31.19 5.46 7.21
CA ILE A 218 30.23 4.36 7.04
C ILE A 218 29.32 4.35 8.26
N ILE A 219 28.01 4.27 8.05
CA ILE A 219 27.04 4.07 9.11
C ILE A 219 26.71 2.58 9.19
N LEU A 220 26.92 1.98 10.36
CA LEU A 220 26.39 0.67 10.72
C LEU A 220 25.15 0.87 11.57
N LEU A 221 24.01 0.45 11.04
CA LEU A 221 22.69 0.74 11.59
C LEU A 221 21.98 -0.58 11.94
N ASN A 222 21.66 -0.75 13.21
CA ASN A 222 20.98 -1.92 13.75
C ASN A 222 19.53 -1.57 14.06
N ILE A 223 18.58 -2.25 13.44
CA ILE A 223 17.15 -2.06 13.61
C ILE A 223 16.54 -3.31 14.23
N CYS A 224 15.76 -3.15 15.31
CA CYS A 224 14.96 -4.20 15.92
C CYS A 224 13.47 -3.84 15.85
N THR A 225 12.66 -4.72 15.25
CA THR A 225 11.19 -4.56 15.15
C THR A 225 10.46 -5.69 15.88
N ASN A 226 9.21 -5.44 16.23
CA ASN A 226 8.30 -6.36 16.91
C ASN A 226 7.71 -7.47 16.02
N GLY A 227 8.27 -7.66 14.81
CA GLY A 227 7.82 -8.66 13.83
C GLY A 227 6.76 -8.16 12.84
N SER A 228 6.14 -7.00 13.06
CA SER A 228 5.05 -6.51 12.18
C SER A 228 5.54 -6.16 10.78
N ILE A 229 6.74 -5.58 10.73
CA ILE A 229 7.35 -5.05 9.51
C ILE A 229 8.81 -5.51 9.47
N HIS A 230 9.24 -5.92 8.28
CA HIS A 230 10.64 -6.30 8.04
C HIS A 230 11.56 -5.06 8.07
N PRO A 231 12.71 -5.11 8.78
CA PRO A 231 13.62 -3.96 8.92
C PRO A 231 14.10 -3.35 7.60
N SER A 232 14.31 -4.15 6.55
CA SER A 232 14.76 -3.62 5.25
C SER A 232 13.70 -2.75 4.59
N TYR A 233 12.43 -3.17 4.64
CA TYR A 233 11.31 -2.40 4.11
C TYR A 233 11.17 -1.06 4.85
N LEU A 234 11.29 -1.12 6.17
CA LEU A 234 11.24 0.02 7.08
C LEU A 234 12.33 1.05 6.78
N LEU A 235 13.56 0.60 6.54
CA LEU A 235 14.69 1.45 6.14
C LEU A 235 14.49 2.10 4.77
N HIS A 236 14.00 1.35 3.77
CA HIS A 236 13.68 1.94 2.47
C HIS A 236 12.57 2.99 2.57
N GLN A 237 11.55 2.72 3.38
CA GLN A 237 10.45 3.65 3.59
C GLN A 237 10.91 4.91 4.33
N SER A 238 11.79 4.80 5.33
CA SER A 238 12.31 5.97 6.04
C SER A 238 13.18 6.86 5.16
N ILE A 239 14.06 6.27 4.34
CA ILE A 239 14.86 7.01 3.35
C ILE A 239 13.94 7.74 2.38
N LYS A 240 12.92 7.06 1.86
CA LYS A 240 11.94 7.67 0.96
C LYS A 240 11.25 8.86 1.62
N ASN A 241 10.79 8.71 2.87
CA ASN A 241 10.12 9.80 3.58
C ASN A 241 11.06 10.98 3.87
N LEU A 242 12.31 10.69 4.24
CA LEU A 242 13.35 11.71 4.45
C LEU A 242 13.59 12.53 3.17
N ILE A 243 13.70 11.86 2.03
CA ILE A 243 13.83 12.53 0.72
C ILE A 243 12.58 13.37 0.43
N LEU A 244 11.38 12.81 0.63
CA LEU A 244 10.12 13.54 0.42
C LEU A 244 10.04 14.82 1.26
N CYS A 245 10.57 14.82 2.49
CA CYS A 245 10.65 16.02 3.32
C CYS A 245 11.60 17.10 2.78
N LEU A 246 12.65 16.71 2.03
CA LEU A 246 13.64 17.65 1.49
C LEU A 246 13.24 18.22 0.12
N ILE A 247 12.41 17.52 -0.66
CA ILE A 247 11.97 17.94 -2.00
C ILE A 247 11.41 19.37 -2.05
N PRO A 248 10.53 19.82 -1.12
CA PRO A 248 9.95 21.18 -1.18
C PRO A 248 10.99 22.30 -1.13
N TYR A 249 12.12 22.07 -0.45
CA TYR A 249 13.21 23.04 -0.32
C TYR A 249 14.18 22.99 -1.49
N TYR A 250 14.12 21.93 -2.30
CA TYR A 250 14.89 21.77 -3.51
C TYR A 250 14.11 22.41 -4.68
N ASN A 251 14.19 23.75 -4.80
CA ASN A 251 13.50 24.58 -5.81
C ASN A 251 13.23 23.87 -7.15
N VAL A 252 12.02 23.35 -7.32
CA VAL A 252 11.61 22.63 -8.54
C VAL A 252 11.12 23.62 -9.58
N LYS A 253 12.04 24.26 -10.30
CA LYS A 253 11.73 24.81 -11.64
C LYS A 253 12.29 23.95 -12.79
N ASN A 254 13.35 23.15 -12.58
CA ASN A 254 14.04 22.47 -13.69
C ASN A 254 14.21 20.93 -13.60
N CYS A 255 13.55 20.20 -12.69
CA CYS A 255 13.88 18.77 -12.47
C CYS A 255 12.71 17.77 -12.31
N ILE A 256 11.52 18.03 -12.88
CA ILE A 256 10.44 17.01 -12.88
C ILE A 256 10.67 15.91 -13.93
N GLN A 257 11.71 15.99 -14.77
CA GLN A 257 11.99 14.94 -15.75
C GLN A 257 12.67 13.68 -15.20
N ILE A 258 13.20 13.68 -13.96
CA ILE A 258 14.05 12.56 -13.48
C ILE A 258 13.33 11.57 -12.53
N TYR A 259 12.15 11.89 -11.99
CA TYR A 259 11.44 10.96 -11.10
C TYR A 259 10.12 10.45 -11.69
N LYS A 260 10.22 9.46 -12.59
CA LYS A 260 9.15 8.47 -12.79
C LYS A 260 9.53 7.19 -12.06
N TRP A 261 8.87 6.90 -10.92
CA TRP A 261 8.85 5.56 -10.35
C TRP A 261 8.44 4.54 -11.44
N PRO A 262 9.01 3.32 -11.46
CA PRO A 262 8.52 2.28 -12.36
C PRO A 262 7.12 1.88 -11.89
N ASN A 263 6.10 2.49 -12.48
CA ASN A 263 4.75 1.95 -12.43
C ASN A 263 4.84 0.50 -12.92
N LYS A 264 4.56 -0.44 -12.01
CA LYS A 264 4.23 -1.82 -12.39
C LYS A 264 3.16 -1.74 -13.49
N LYS A 265 3.57 -2.19 -14.69
CA LYS A 265 2.81 -2.22 -15.95
C LYS A 265 2.40 -0.86 -16.53
N LYS A 266 3.36 -0.07 -17.00
CA LYS A 266 3.19 0.56 -18.31
C LYS A 266 3.65 -0.45 -19.35
N LYS A 267 2.72 -1.04 -20.12
CA LYS A 267 3.06 -1.63 -21.41
C LYS A 267 3.79 -0.51 -22.17
N LYS A 268 5.12 -0.60 -22.23
CA LYS A 268 5.91 0.29 -23.08
C LYS A 268 5.30 0.16 -24.46
N THR A 269 4.85 1.29 -24.96
CA THR A 269 4.47 1.49 -26.35
C THR A 269 5.63 1.02 -27.23
N ILE A 270 5.51 -0.19 -27.76
CA ILE A 270 6.29 -0.66 -28.92
C ILE A 270 6.01 0.25 -30.14
N LEU A 271 4.97 1.09 -30.06
CA LEU A 271 4.47 1.96 -31.13
C LEU A 271 5.23 3.28 -31.36
N LEU A 272 6.19 3.68 -30.53
CA LEU A 272 6.91 4.97 -30.70
C LEU A 272 8.28 4.84 -31.40
N ASN A 273 8.59 3.68 -31.97
CA ASN A 273 9.77 3.53 -32.81
C ASN A 273 9.44 3.97 -34.25
N LYS A 274 10.21 4.92 -34.81
CA LYS A 274 10.14 5.31 -36.24
C LYS A 274 10.15 4.07 -37.18
N GLN A 275 10.82 3.00 -36.77
CA GLN A 275 10.86 1.71 -37.47
C GLN A 275 9.50 0.99 -37.53
N PHE A 276 8.62 1.13 -36.53
CA PHE A 276 7.30 0.51 -36.53
C PHE A 276 6.36 1.18 -37.54
N VAL A 277 6.36 2.52 -37.58
CA VAL A 277 5.55 3.29 -38.54
C VAL A 277 6.01 3.02 -39.98
N GLN A 278 7.32 2.95 -40.22
CA GLN A 278 7.87 2.57 -41.53
C GLN A 278 7.43 1.17 -41.95
N LYS A 279 7.50 0.19 -41.04
CA LYS A 279 7.02 -1.17 -41.32
C LYS A 279 5.52 -1.19 -41.60
N LEU A 280 4.71 -0.48 -40.83
CA LEU A 280 3.25 -0.44 -40.99
C LEU A 280 2.81 0.15 -42.34
N LEU A 281 3.51 1.18 -42.83
CA LEU A 281 3.23 1.76 -44.14
C LEU A 281 3.50 0.78 -45.31
N CYS A 282 4.40 -0.18 -45.12
CA CYS A 282 4.75 -1.19 -46.13
C CYS A 282 3.91 -2.46 -46.07
N ILE A 283 2.97 -2.59 -45.12
CA ILE A 283 2.12 -3.79 -45.00
C ILE A 283 1.05 -3.79 -46.10
N ASP A 284 0.85 -4.94 -46.73
CA ASP A 284 -0.21 -5.19 -47.71
C ASP A 284 -1.60 -5.18 -47.08
N LEU A 285 -2.56 -4.67 -47.83
CA LEU A 285 -3.95 -4.53 -47.37
C LEU A 285 -4.67 -5.87 -47.14
N SER A 286 -4.14 -6.98 -47.69
CA SER A 286 -4.69 -8.33 -47.46
C SER A 286 -4.59 -8.77 -46.01
N ASN A 287 -3.64 -8.20 -45.25
CA ASN A 287 -3.40 -8.57 -43.86
C ASN A 287 -4.37 -7.88 -42.88
N PHE A 288 -5.30 -7.06 -43.39
CA PHE A 288 -6.28 -6.35 -42.58
C PHE A 288 -7.68 -6.91 -42.81
N ASN A 289 -8.52 -6.85 -41.78
CA ASN A 289 -9.92 -7.30 -41.82
C ASN A 289 -10.79 -6.31 -42.60
N ILE A 290 -10.63 -6.32 -43.92
CA ILE A 290 -11.36 -5.52 -44.91
C ILE A 290 -12.18 -6.52 -45.76
N SER A 291 -13.41 -6.18 -46.16
CA SER A 291 -14.25 -7.07 -46.96
C SER A 291 -13.61 -7.44 -48.30
N LEU A 292 -13.89 -8.64 -48.82
CA LEU A 292 -13.31 -9.10 -50.09
C LEU A 292 -13.63 -8.14 -51.25
N ARG A 293 -14.84 -7.59 -51.25
CA ARG A 293 -15.33 -6.62 -52.24
C ARG A 293 -14.54 -5.31 -52.18
N THR A 294 -14.31 -4.76 -51.00
CA THR A 294 -13.49 -3.55 -50.81
C THR A 294 -12.03 -3.80 -51.18
N TYR A 295 -11.48 -4.96 -50.86
CA TYR A 295 -10.12 -5.31 -51.25
C TYR A 295 -9.97 -5.40 -52.78
N GLN A 296 -10.92 -6.02 -53.47
CA GLN A 296 -10.91 -6.12 -54.94
C GLN A 296 -11.09 -4.76 -55.63
N THR A 297 -11.93 -3.86 -55.10
CA THR A 297 -12.08 -2.51 -55.65
C THR A 297 -10.78 -1.71 -55.47
N LEU A 298 -10.14 -1.76 -54.31
CA LEU A 298 -8.83 -1.12 -54.07
C LEU A 298 -7.75 -1.63 -55.02
N LYS A 299 -7.75 -2.93 -55.31
CA LYS A 299 -6.83 -3.55 -56.27
C LYS A 299 -7.01 -2.99 -57.69
N LYS A 300 -8.25 -2.73 -58.14
CA LYS A 300 -8.53 -2.08 -59.44
C LYS A 300 -7.94 -0.68 -59.52
N PHE A 301 -7.92 0.06 -58.41
CA PHE A 301 -7.31 1.38 -58.30
C PHE A 301 -5.80 1.36 -58.05
N LYS A 302 -5.15 0.18 -58.14
CA LYS A 302 -3.72 -0.03 -57.89
C LYS A 302 -3.28 0.36 -56.47
N ILE A 303 -4.14 0.19 -55.47
CA ILE A 303 -3.84 0.43 -54.05
C ILE A 303 -3.59 -0.93 -53.39
N PHE A 304 -2.34 -1.22 -53.05
CA PHE A 304 -1.94 -2.52 -52.51
C PHE A 304 -1.47 -2.44 -51.05
N THR A 305 -0.79 -1.35 -50.68
CA THR A 305 -0.23 -1.17 -49.33
C THR A 305 -1.01 -0.16 -48.49
N PHE A 306 -0.80 -0.21 -47.18
CA PHE A 306 -1.38 0.77 -46.25
C PHE A 306 -0.90 2.21 -46.53
N GLY A 307 0.37 2.37 -46.92
CA GLY A 307 0.93 3.67 -47.31
C GLY A 307 0.22 4.28 -48.53
N ASP A 308 -0.14 3.46 -49.52
CA ASP A 308 -0.87 3.90 -50.70
C ASP A 308 -2.29 4.34 -50.35
N LEU A 309 -2.96 3.58 -49.47
CA LEU A 309 -4.29 3.91 -48.97
C LEU A 309 -4.28 5.24 -48.21
N TYR A 310 -3.27 5.47 -47.37
CA TYR A 310 -3.12 6.73 -46.64
C TYR A 310 -2.94 7.93 -47.59
N LYS A 311 -2.09 7.79 -48.63
CA LYS A 311 -1.91 8.82 -49.67
C LYS A 311 -3.19 9.07 -50.47
N PHE A 312 -3.92 8.01 -50.81
CA PHE A 312 -5.20 8.09 -51.54
C PHE A 312 -6.28 8.81 -50.72
N SER A 313 -6.38 8.51 -49.42
CA SER A 313 -7.29 9.19 -48.49
C SER A 313 -7.02 10.70 -48.40
N LEU A 314 -5.77 11.13 -48.58
CA LEU A 314 -5.37 12.54 -48.53
C LEU A 314 -5.60 13.28 -49.86
N LYS A 315 -5.50 12.60 -51.01
CA LYS A 315 -5.49 13.26 -52.33
C LYS A 315 -6.80 13.21 -53.12
N SER A 316 -7.66 12.19 -52.97
CA SER A 316 -8.77 12.00 -53.91
C SER A 316 -9.99 11.28 -53.31
N SER A 317 -10.83 12.00 -52.55
CA SER A 317 -11.99 11.41 -51.87
C SER A 317 -13.36 11.65 -52.54
N LYS A 318 -13.48 12.56 -53.52
CA LYS A 318 -14.80 12.93 -54.06
C LYS A 318 -15.36 11.92 -55.08
N LYS A 319 -14.59 11.61 -56.13
CA LYS A 319 -15.01 10.68 -57.21
C LYS A 319 -15.21 9.23 -56.72
N PHE A 320 -14.38 8.77 -55.78
CA PHE A 320 -14.51 7.42 -55.21
C PHE A 320 -15.73 7.28 -54.30
N LYS A 321 -16.07 8.34 -53.54
CA LYS A 321 -17.25 8.37 -52.67
C LYS A 321 -18.56 8.32 -53.46
N GLU A 322 -18.60 8.95 -54.64
CA GLU A 322 -19.77 8.95 -55.52
C GLU A 322 -20.02 7.59 -56.17
N SER A 323 -18.96 6.86 -56.57
CA SER A 323 -19.10 5.57 -57.24
C SER A 323 -19.17 4.36 -56.31
N TYR A 324 -18.59 4.44 -55.10
CA TYR A 324 -18.44 3.30 -54.18
C TYR A 324 -18.73 3.71 -52.73
N SER A 325 -20.01 3.99 -52.45
CA SER A 325 -20.45 4.56 -51.18
C SER A 325 -20.27 3.61 -49.98
N PHE A 326 -20.55 2.32 -50.16
CA PHE A 326 -20.41 1.31 -49.11
C PHE A 326 -18.94 1.03 -48.78
N GLU A 327 -18.13 0.84 -49.82
CA GLU A 327 -16.69 0.60 -49.70
C GLU A 327 -15.98 1.78 -49.03
N TYR A 328 -16.39 3.01 -49.35
CA TYR A 328 -15.86 4.22 -48.72
C TYR A 328 -16.21 4.31 -47.21
N GLN A 329 -17.42 3.94 -46.81
CA GLN A 329 -17.81 3.92 -45.40
C GLN A 329 -17.02 2.87 -44.60
N GLU A 330 -16.80 1.69 -45.17
CA GLU A 330 -16.00 0.64 -44.55
C GLU A 330 -14.54 1.09 -44.35
N LEU A 331 -13.95 1.74 -45.36
CA LEU A 331 -12.62 2.33 -45.30
C LEU A 331 -12.51 3.45 -44.26
N GLN A 332 -13.53 4.30 -44.12
CA GLN A 332 -13.55 5.33 -43.09
C GLN A 332 -13.60 4.74 -41.68
N LYS A 333 -14.42 3.70 -41.45
CA LYS A 333 -14.47 2.99 -40.17
C LYS A 333 -13.12 2.34 -39.85
N PHE A 334 -12.47 1.75 -40.85
CA PHE A 334 -11.15 1.15 -40.73
C PHE A 334 -10.07 2.19 -40.38
N LEU A 335 -10.02 3.32 -41.10
CA LEU A 335 -9.11 4.42 -40.83
C LEU A 335 -9.37 5.06 -39.46
N PHE A 336 -10.63 5.17 -39.03
CA PHE A 336 -10.98 5.70 -37.72
C PHE A 336 -10.52 4.77 -36.58
N LYS A 337 -10.76 3.46 -36.72
CA LYS A 337 -10.24 2.45 -35.77
C LYS A 337 -8.73 2.55 -35.65
N LEU A 338 -8.01 2.68 -36.76
CA LEU A 338 -6.55 2.80 -36.74
C LEU A 338 -6.04 4.14 -36.21
N LYS A 339 -6.74 5.26 -36.48
CA LYS A 339 -6.43 6.56 -35.86
C LYS A 339 -6.50 6.50 -34.34
N LEU A 340 -7.44 5.77 -33.75
CA LEU A 340 -7.49 5.57 -32.29
C LEU A 340 -6.25 4.83 -31.74
N TYR A 341 -5.65 3.96 -32.54
CA TYR A 341 -4.38 3.28 -32.17
C TYR A 341 -3.14 4.15 -32.43
N ILE A 342 -3.23 5.10 -33.36
CA ILE A 342 -2.14 5.95 -33.83
C ILE A 342 -2.14 7.34 -33.15
N GLN A 343 -3.23 7.80 -32.53
CA GLN A 343 -3.34 9.13 -31.89
C GLN A 343 -2.47 9.33 -30.63
N ASN A 344 -1.60 8.37 -30.30
CA ASN A 344 -0.50 8.52 -29.34
C ASN A 344 0.89 8.49 -30.03
N LEU A 345 0.94 8.74 -31.33
CA LEU A 345 2.11 9.16 -32.12
C LEU A 345 2.07 10.67 -32.28
#